data_AF-A0A7C4MY19-F1
#
_entry.id   AF-A0A7C4MY19-F1
#
_cell.length_a   1.000
_cell.length_b   1.000
_cell.length_c   1.000
_cell.angle_alpha   90.00
_cell.angle_beta   90.00
_cell.angle_gamma   90.00
#
_symmetry.space_group_name_H-M   'P 1'
#
loop_
_entity.id
_entity.type
_entity.pdbx_description
1 polymer ?
#
loop_
_entity_poly.entity_id
_entity_poly.type
_entity_poly.pdbx_seq_one_letter_code
_entity_poly.pdbx_strand_id
1 'polypeptide(L)'
;MDMKLWLKLALAGLLAAFFSSSAYAQSGTLPPNCITFKDVQFAYLPKGNYQYGIQKIWAQIHNDCGQEVSDLLLKGYVTKSSTPQNWNYLFGYAFVPVSAGGVRAGVAQFEAKEATFLRVTIEKGSTVLAEKIFEPKEFDKMRGITDDKSKSLPAQPAKPKTAPGVKP
;
A
#
# COMPACT_ATOMS: atom_id res chain seq x y z
N MET A 1 -43.71 -51.00 18.19
CA MET A 1 -42.35 -50.55 17.80
C MET A 1 -42.47 -49.08 17.43
N ASP A 2 -42.25 -48.11 18.32
CA ASP A 2 -42.39 -46.70 17.90
C ASP A 2 -41.73 -45.61 18.78
N MET A 3 -41.19 -45.90 19.98
CA MET A 3 -40.50 -44.83 20.77
C MET A 3 -38.98 -44.80 20.58
N LYS A 4 -38.37 -45.93 20.23
CA LYS A 4 -36.90 -46.04 20.07
C LYS A 4 -36.38 -45.52 18.72
N LEU A 5 -37.25 -45.40 17.71
CA LEU A 5 -36.87 -44.91 16.38
C LEU A 5 -36.75 -43.37 16.39
N TRP A 6 -37.72 -42.69 17.00
CA TRP A 6 -37.74 -41.22 17.10
C TRP A 6 -36.61 -40.66 17.96
N LEU A 7 -36.23 -41.36 19.04
CA LEU A 7 -35.10 -40.95 19.88
C LEU A 7 -33.76 -41.03 19.12
N LYS A 8 -33.61 -41.98 18.20
CA LYS A 8 -32.41 -42.11 17.36
C LYS A 8 -32.37 -41.07 16.24
N LEU A 9 -33.53 -40.70 15.67
CA LEU A 9 -33.60 -39.58 14.70
C LEU A 9 -33.33 -38.22 15.35
N ALA A 10 -33.84 -37.99 16.58
CA ALA A 10 -33.56 -36.74 17.30
C ALA A 10 -32.08 -36.59 17.67
N LEU A 11 -31.40 -37.69 18.04
CA LEU A 11 -29.98 -37.67 18.41
C LEU A 11 -29.06 -37.49 17.18
N ALA A 12 -29.45 -38.01 16.01
CA ALA A 12 -28.73 -37.77 14.76
C ALA A 12 -28.95 -36.34 14.21
N GLY A 13 -30.14 -35.77 14.40
CA GLY A 13 -30.44 -34.37 14.07
C GLY A 13 -29.67 -33.37 14.94
N LEU A 14 -29.45 -33.69 16.23
CA LEU A 14 -28.67 -32.84 17.12
C LEU A 14 -27.19 -32.80 16.72
N LEU A 15 -26.62 -33.92 16.26
CA LEU A 15 -25.21 -33.99 15.84
C LEU A 15 -24.95 -33.29 14.50
N ALA A 16 -25.90 -33.28 13.56
CA ALA A 16 -25.75 -32.58 12.28
C ALA A 16 -25.79 -31.04 12.41
N ALA A 17 -26.44 -30.51 13.44
CA ALA A 17 -26.51 -29.08 13.72
C ALA A 17 -25.21 -28.49 14.30
N PHE A 18 -24.32 -29.32 14.86
CA PHE A 18 -23.01 -28.87 15.38
C PHE A 18 -21.90 -28.79 14.32
N PHE A 19 -22.08 -29.38 13.14
CA PHE A 19 -21.09 -29.32 12.05
C PHE A 19 -21.53 -28.47 10.86
N SER A 20 -22.69 -27.81 10.95
CA SER A 20 -23.24 -26.96 9.89
C SER A 20 -23.44 -25.50 10.32
N SER A 21 -22.85 -25.08 11.43
CA SER A 21 -22.41 -23.69 11.53
C SER A 21 -21.23 -23.54 10.58
N SER A 22 -21.58 -23.35 9.32
CA SER A 22 -20.80 -22.59 8.37
C SER A 22 -20.29 -21.37 9.14
N ALA A 23 -19.03 -21.42 9.56
CA ALA A 23 -18.26 -20.22 9.80
C ALA A 23 -18.04 -19.59 8.41
N TYR A 24 -19.13 -19.10 7.80
CA TYR A 24 -19.06 -17.81 7.15
C TYR A 24 -18.71 -16.88 8.29
N ALA A 25 -17.41 -16.75 8.56
CA ALA A 25 -16.87 -15.68 9.34
C ALA A 25 -17.58 -14.45 8.81
N GLN A 26 -18.42 -13.90 9.69
CA GLN A 26 -19.26 -12.75 9.42
C GLN A 26 -18.42 -11.79 8.58
N SER A 27 -18.96 -11.39 7.43
CA SER A 27 -18.53 -10.18 6.72
C SER A 27 -18.89 -8.97 7.59
N GLY A 28 -18.40 -8.97 8.82
CA GLY A 28 -18.47 -7.89 9.76
C GLY A 28 -17.43 -6.88 9.32
N THR A 29 -17.82 -5.62 9.34
CA THR A 29 -16.88 -4.51 9.22
C THR A 29 -15.79 -4.72 10.26
N LEU A 30 -14.55 -4.96 9.78
CA LEU A 30 -13.43 -5.15 10.68
C LEU A 30 -13.19 -3.85 11.48
N PRO A 31 -12.74 -3.94 12.73
CA PRO A 31 -12.37 -2.75 13.49
C PRO A 31 -11.36 -1.92 12.70
N PRO A 32 -11.51 -0.58 12.65
CA PRO A 32 -10.53 0.28 12.02
C PRO A 32 -9.15 0.07 12.66
N ASN A 33 -8.09 0.11 11.87
CA ASN A 33 -6.69 -0.08 12.29
C ASN A 33 -6.33 -1.48 12.83
N CYS A 34 -7.20 -2.50 12.72
CA CYS A 34 -6.80 -3.86 13.11
C CYS A 34 -5.87 -4.53 12.08
N ILE A 35 -5.80 -3.97 10.87
CA ILE A 35 -4.70 -4.22 9.94
C ILE A 35 -3.80 -2.99 9.95
N THR A 36 -2.49 -3.18 10.04
CA THR A 36 -1.52 -2.09 10.03
C THR A 36 -0.43 -2.32 8.98
N PHE A 37 0.15 -1.24 8.46
CA PHE A 37 1.37 -1.33 7.68
C PHE A 37 2.56 -1.58 8.62
N LYS A 38 3.22 -2.72 8.45
CA LYS A 38 4.49 -3.01 9.14
C LYS A 38 5.67 -2.36 8.43
N ASP A 39 5.69 -2.44 7.11
CA ASP A 39 6.73 -1.85 6.28
C ASP A 39 6.16 -1.52 4.89
N VAL A 40 6.64 -0.45 4.28
CA VAL A 40 6.29 -0.06 2.91
C VAL A 40 7.53 0.44 2.19
N GLN A 41 8.02 -0.36 1.23
CA GLN A 41 9.22 -0.08 0.46
C GLN A 41 8.87 0.19 -1.01
N PHE A 42 9.76 0.92 -1.67
CA PHE A 42 9.62 1.29 -3.08
C PHE A 42 10.91 1.00 -3.84
N ALA A 43 10.74 0.62 -5.10
CA ALA A 43 11.83 0.59 -6.06
C ALA A 43 11.39 1.22 -7.36
N TYR A 44 12.28 2.02 -7.92
CA TYR A 44 12.17 2.55 -9.26
C TYR A 44 12.93 1.63 -10.21
N LEU A 45 12.23 1.12 -11.24
CA LEU A 45 12.85 0.36 -12.31
C LEU A 45 12.93 1.24 -13.57
N PRO A 46 14.10 1.80 -13.89
CA PRO A 46 14.26 2.61 -15.09
C PRO A 46 13.95 1.80 -16.35
N LYS A 47 13.23 2.40 -17.30
CA LYS A 47 12.82 1.78 -18.56
C LYS A 47 13.53 2.46 -19.74
N GLY A 48 14.78 2.08 -20.01
CA GLY A 48 15.57 2.66 -21.10
C GLY A 48 15.69 4.19 -20.98
N ASN A 49 15.47 4.91 -22.09
CA ASN A 49 15.54 6.38 -22.13
C ASN A 49 14.25 7.10 -21.68
N TYR A 50 13.24 6.38 -21.17
CA TYR A 50 12.03 7.02 -20.65
C TYR A 50 12.31 7.67 -19.29
N GLN A 51 11.98 8.95 -19.17
CA GLN A 51 12.05 9.70 -17.90
C GLN A 51 11.14 9.13 -16.80
N TYR A 52 10.15 8.31 -17.17
CA TYR A 52 9.22 7.67 -16.24
C TYR A 52 9.32 6.15 -16.39
N GLY A 53 10.04 5.52 -15.47
CA GLY A 53 10.14 4.06 -15.33
C GLY A 53 8.95 3.43 -14.61
N ILE A 54 8.98 2.10 -14.47
CA ILE A 54 7.98 1.32 -13.72
C ILE A 54 8.31 1.46 -12.24
N GLN A 55 7.35 1.86 -11.42
CA GLN A 55 7.48 1.84 -9.97
C GLN A 55 6.95 0.52 -9.42
N LYS A 56 7.62 0.02 -8.38
CA LYS A 56 7.15 -1.11 -7.58
C LYS A 56 7.01 -0.68 -6.12
N ILE A 57 5.92 -1.11 -5.50
CA ILE A 57 5.69 -0.98 -4.06
C ILE A 57 5.61 -2.37 -3.45
N TRP A 58 6.33 -2.56 -2.35
CA TRP A 58 6.22 -3.72 -1.47
C TRP A 58 5.59 -3.24 -0.17
N ALA A 59 4.46 -3.82 0.20
CA ALA A 59 3.78 -3.52 1.46
C ALA A 59 3.74 -4.77 2.33
N GLN A 60 4.27 -4.69 3.53
CA GLN A 60 4.07 -5.67 4.58
C GLN A 60 2.95 -5.19 5.50
N ILE A 61 1.99 -6.07 5.77
CA ILE A 61 0.87 -5.82 6.67
C ILE A 61 0.91 -6.79 7.85
N HIS A 62 0.45 -6.31 9.00
CA HIS A 62 0.24 -7.11 10.19
C HIS A 62 -1.26 -7.20 10.50
N ASN A 63 -1.71 -8.38 10.95
CA ASN A 63 -3.10 -8.61 11.32
C ASN A 63 -3.25 -8.75 12.84
N ASP A 64 -3.82 -7.73 13.47
CA ASP A 64 -4.14 -7.67 14.89
C ASP A 64 -5.65 -7.86 15.16
N CYS A 65 -6.43 -8.28 14.16
CA CYS A 65 -7.89 -8.41 14.27
C CYS A 65 -8.33 -9.61 15.14
N GLY A 66 -7.40 -10.39 15.73
CA GLY A 66 -7.69 -11.55 16.57
C GLY A 66 -8.21 -12.80 15.83
N GLN A 67 -8.36 -12.70 14.51
CA GLN A 67 -8.85 -13.78 13.62
C GLN A 67 -8.17 -13.69 12.25
N GLU A 68 -8.26 -14.75 11.46
CA GLU A 68 -7.81 -14.70 10.07
C GLU A 68 -8.66 -13.71 9.26
N VAL A 69 -8.00 -12.95 8.39
CA VAL A 69 -8.65 -11.98 7.51
C VAL A 69 -8.31 -12.26 6.05
N SER A 70 -9.35 -12.43 5.24
CA SER A 70 -9.29 -12.55 3.78
C SER A 70 -9.70 -11.27 3.05
N ASP A 71 -9.56 -11.27 1.73
CA ASP A 71 -10.09 -10.25 0.81
C ASP A 71 -9.55 -8.83 1.07
N LEU A 72 -8.29 -8.77 1.53
CA LEU A 72 -7.59 -7.51 1.72
C LEU A 72 -7.00 -7.04 0.38
N LEU A 73 -7.25 -5.79 0.06
CA LEU A 73 -6.74 -5.14 -1.14
C LEU A 73 -5.77 -4.03 -0.74
N LEU A 74 -4.52 -4.12 -1.18
CA LEU A 74 -3.64 -2.97 -1.30
C LEU A 74 -4.13 -2.12 -2.46
N LYS A 75 -4.52 -0.87 -2.24
CA LYS A 75 -4.83 0.06 -3.33
C LYS A 75 -3.95 1.28 -3.27
N GLY A 76 -3.56 1.76 -4.44
CA GLY A 76 -2.82 2.99 -4.62
C GLY A 76 -3.67 4.03 -5.32
N TYR A 77 -3.61 5.25 -4.82
CA TYR A 77 -4.26 6.41 -5.39
C TYR A 77 -3.28 7.57 -5.51
N VAL A 78 -3.45 8.40 -6.52
CA VAL A 78 -2.61 9.57 -6.75
C VAL A 78 -3.42 10.83 -6.92
N THR A 79 -2.80 11.96 -6.60
CA THR A 79 -3.34 13.27 -6.97
C THR A 79 -2.22 14.15 -7.53
N LYS A 80 -2.59 15.03 -8.46
CA LYS A 80 -1.71 16.08 -9.00
C LYS A 80 -1.86 17.39 -8.24
N SER A 81 -2.87 17.50 -7.38
CA SER A 81 -3.13 18.70 -6.59
C SER A 81 -1.97 19.00 -5.64
N SER A 82 -1.75 20.29 -5.35
CA SER A 82 -0.80 20.75 -4.32
C SER A 82 -1.28 20.39 -2.90
N THR A 83 -2.55 20.04 -2.75
CA THR A 83 -3.14 19.49 -1.52
C THR A 83 -3.64 18.06 -1.77
N PRO A 84 -3.52 17.15 -0.79
CA PRO A 84 -3.95 15.75 -0.90
C PRO A 84 -5.48 15.58 -0.92
N GLN A 85 -6.13 16.17 -1.92
CA GLN A 85 -7.56 16.10 -2.20
C GLN A 85 -7.77 15.50 -3.61
N ASN A 86 -8.95 14.93 -3.84
CA ASN A 86 -9.36 14.35 -5.14
C ASN A 86 -8.42 13.23 -5.64
N TRP A 87 -8.45 12.10 -4.94
CA TRP A 87 -7.63 10.92 -5.22
C TRP A 87 -8.12 10.14 -6.44
N ASN A 88 -7.21 9.81 -7.36
CA ASN A 88 -7.48 8.98 -8.53
C ASN A 88 -6.86 7.60 -8.33
N TYR A 89 -7.64 6.55 -8.60
CA TYR A 89 -7.14 5.18 -8.51
C TYR A 89 -5.98 4.93 -9.49
N LEU A 90 -4.97 4.23 -9.03
CA LEU A 90 -3.77 3.91 -9.81
C LEU A 90 -3.51 2.41 -9.92
N PHE A 91 -3.55 1.68 -8.81
CA PHE A 91 -3.27 0.24 -8.80
C PHE A 91 -3.98 -0.49 -7.66
N GLY A 92 -4.03 -1.81 -7.79
CA GLY A 92 -4.57 -2.72 -6.79
C GLY A 92 -3.77 -4.02 -6.71
N TYR A 93 -3.65 -4.59 -5.52
CA TYR A 93 -3.10 -5.92 -5.28
C TYR A 93 -3.93 -6.64 -4.21
N ALA A 94 -4.34 -7.87 -4.49
CA ALA A 94 -5.07 -8.70 -3.53
C ALA A 94 -4.11 -9.55 -2.70
N PHE A 95 -4.18 -9.43 -1.38
CA PHE A 95 -3.46 -10.31 -0.48
C PHE A 95 -4.13 -11.67 -0.41
N VAL A 96 -3.31 -12.70 -0.27
CA VAL A 96 -3.76 -13.98 0.29
C VAL A 96 -4.22 -13.79 1.74
N PRO A 97 -5.07 -14.69 2.28
CA PRO A 97 -5.50 -14.62 3.68
C PRO A 97 -4.33 -14.44 4.66
N VAL A 98 -4.57 -13.59 5.67
CA VAL A 98 -3.61 -13.24 6.72
C VAL A 98 -4.10 -13.82 8.03
N SER A 99 -3.39 -14.80 8.57
CA SER A 99 -3.72 -15.43 9.86
C SER A 99 -3.68 -14.41 11.02
N ALA A 100 -4.37 -14.68 12.12
CA ALA A 100 -4.34 -13.85 13.32
C ALA A 100 -2.90 -13.69 13.86
N GLY A 101 -2.47 -12.46 14.15
CA GLY A 101 -1.08 -12.14 14.52
C GLY A 101 -0.07 -12.34 13.38
N GLY A 102 -0.54 -12.62 12.17
CA GLY A 102 0.29 -12.93 11.01
C GLY A 102 0.88 -11.67 10.36
N VAL A 103 1.90 -11.88 9.53
CA VAL A 103 2.47 -10.87 8.64
C VAL A 103 2.40 -11.38 7.20
N ARG A 104 1.99 -10.51 6.28
CA ARG A 104 1.96 -10.81 4.83
C ARG A 104 2.56 -9.67 4.03
N ALA A 105 3.22 -10.02 2.94
CA ALA A 105 3.79 -9.07 1.99
C ALA A 105 2.97 -9.11 0.69
N GLY A 106 2.77 -7.94 0.09
CA GLY A 106 2.14 -7.75 -1.20
C GLY A 106 2.99 -6.84 -2.07
N VAL A 107 2.93 -7.05 -3.39
CA VAL A 107 3.72 -6.28 -4.35
C VAL A 107 2.83 -5.80 -5.48
N ALA A 108 2.84 -4.49 -5.73
CA ALA A 108 2.17 -3.91 -6.88
C ALA A 108 3.18 -3.17 -7.77
N GLN A 109 2.94 -3.19 -9.08
CA GLN A 109 3.69 -2.40 -10.05
C GLN A 109 2.77 -1.38 -10.68
N PHE A 110 3.25 -0.16 -10.90
CA PHE A 110 2.46 0.94 -11.45
C PHE A 110 3.34 1.95 -12.19
N GLU A 111 2.69 2.87 -12.91
CA GLU A 111 3.35 4.01 -13.58
C GLU A 111 2.69 5.32 -13.12
N ALA A 112 3.43 6.16 -12.39
CA ALA A 112 2.92 7.43 -11.86
C ALA A 112 3.73 8.63 -12.40
N LYS A 113 3.43 9.03 -13.64
CA LYS A 113 4.18 10.04 -14.40
C LYS A 113 4.14 11.44 -13.76
N GLU A 114 2.96 11.90 -13.35
CA GLU A 114 2.73 13.31 -13.00
C GLU A 114 2.02 13.51 -11.64
N ALA A 115 2.17 12.57 -10.73
CA ALA A 115 1.52 12.64 -9.42
C ALA A 115 2.38 13.40 -8.40
N THR A 116 1.72 14.20 -7.56
CA THR A 116 2.33 14.99 -6.48
C THR A 116 2.32 14.20 -5.17
N PHE A 117 1.23 13.49 -4.88
CA PHE A 117 1.11 12.62 -3.71
C PHE A 117 0.69 11.21 -4.13
N LEU A 118 1.13 10.23 -3.35
CA LEU A 118 0.66 8.84 -3.41
C LEU A 118 -0.02 8.51 -2.08
N ARG A 119 -1.25 8.00 -2.14
CA ARG A 119 -1.98 7.42 -1.01
C ARG A 119 -2.06 5.92 -1.23
N VAL A 120 -1.64 5.16 -0.22
CA VAL A 120 -1.71 3.71 -0.21
C VAL A 120 -2.64 3.28 0.91
N THR A 121 -3.61 2.44 0.59
CA THR A 121 -4.61 1.93 1.54
C THR A 121 -4.60 0.41 1.59
N ILE A 122 -4.99 -0.14 2.74
CA ILE A 122 -5.48 -1.51 2.84
C ILE A 122 -6.99 -1.45 3.01
N GLU A 123 -7.71 -2.09 2.09
CA GLU A 123 -9.16 -2.06 2.07
C GLU A 123 -9.76 -3.47 2.17
N LYS A 124 -10.90 -3.60 2.85
CA LYS A 124 -11.80 -4.75 2.77
C LYS A 124 -13.17 -4.25 2.34
N GLY A 125 -13.61 -4.61 1.14
CA GLY A 125 -14.79 -4.00 0.52
C GLY A 125 -14.61 -2.49 0.34
N SER A 126 -15.48 -1.69 0.94
CA SER A 126 -15.42 -0.22 0.94
C SER A 126 -14.75 0.38 2.17
N THR A 127 -14.30 -0.46 3.13
CA THR A 127 -13.70 0.01 4.38
C THR A 127 -12.19 0.13 4.23
N VAL A 128 -11.64 1.32 4.50
CA VAL A 128 -10.20 1.54 4.64
C VAL A 128 -9.77 1.12 6.04
N LEU A 129 -8.90 0.12 6.13
CA LEU A 129 -8.41 -0.45 7.38
C LEU A 129 -7.05 0.13 7.79
N ALA A 130 -6.22 0.50 6.81
CA ALA A 130 -4.95 1.18 7.01
C ALA A 130 -4.71 2.18 5.88
N GLU A 131 -3.99 3.26 6.18
CA GLU A 131 -3.63 4.30 5.21
C GLU A 131 -2.22 4.80 5.46
N LYS A 132 -1.51 5.08 4.36
CA LYS A 132 -0.27 5.85 4.36
C LYS A 132 -0.28 6.82 3.18
N ILE A 133 -0.05 8.09 3.46
CA ILE A 133 0.12 9.14 2.44
C ILE A 133 1.61 9.46 2.35
N PHE A 134 2.13 9.47 1.13
CA PHE A 134 3.50 9.84 0.82
C PHE A 134 3.54 11.27 0.31
N GLU A 135 4.34 12.08 0.98
CA GLU A 135 4.58 13.46 0.59
C GLU A 135 5.40 13.53 -0.72
N PRO A 136 5.37 14.68 -1.43
CA PRO A 136 6.08 14.82 -2.70
C PRO A 136 7.56 14.47 -2.58
N LYS A 137 8.23 14.92 -1.52
CA LYS A 137 9.66 14.63 -1.26
C LYS A 137 9.97 13.13 -1.10
N GLU A 138 9.01 12.35 -0.63
CA GLU A 138 9.13 10.89 -0.46
C GLU A 138 8.82 10.20 -1.78
N PHE A 139 7.83 10.71 -2.51
CA PHE A 139 7.36 10.19 -3.78
C PHE A 139 8.28 10.49 -4.97
N ASP A 140 8.96 11.64 -4.97
CA ASP A 140 9.95 12.04 -5.98
C ASP A 140 11.09 11.05 -6.10
N LYS A 141 11.57 10.53 -4.96
CA LYS A 141 12.56 9.43 -4.91
C LYS A 141 12.06 8.17 -5.60
N MET A 142 10.75 7.88 -5.51
CA MET A 142 10.14 6.71 -6.14
C MET A 142 9.97 6.87 -7.66
N ARG A 143 9.92 8.12 -8.15
CA ARG A 143 9.82 8.43 -9.58
C ARG A 143 11.17 8.44 -10.29
N GLY A 144 12.26 8.15 -9.59
CA GLY A 144 13.61 8.23 -10.15
C GLY A 144 14.10 9.66 -10.31
N ILE A 145 13.43 10.64 -9.67
CA ILE A 145 13.94 12.00 -9.52
C ILE A 145 14.93 11.94 -8.35
N THR A 146 16.14 11.45 -8.61
CA THR A 146 17.26 11.69 -7.70
C THR A 146 17.44 13.20 -7.63
N ASP A 147 17.47 13.76 -6.42
CA ASP A 147 17.88 15.14 -6.17
C ASP A 147 19.14 15.41 -6.98
N ASP A 148 18.96 16.10 -8.10
CA ASP A 148 20.04 16.44 -8.99
C ASP A 148 20.80 17.58 -8.31
N LYS A 149 21.69 17.21 -7.37
CA LYS A 149 22.76 18.10 -6.89
C LYS A 149 23.70 18.51 -8.04
N SER A 150 23.40 18.18 -9.29
CA SER A 150 24.09 18.67 -10.50
C SER A 150 23.39 19.83 -11.21
N LYS A 151 22.26 20.37 -10.71
CA LYS A 151 21.89 21.75 -11.08
C LYS A 151 22.83 22.70 -10.35
N SER A 152 24.02 22.80 -10.94
CA SER A 152 24.89 23.96 -11.00
C SER A 152 24.33 25.16 -10.25
N LEU A 153 24.98 25.50 -9.14
CA LEU A 153 25.06 26.89 -8.71
C LEU A 153 25.27 27.73 -9.97
N PRO A 154 24.55 28.86 -10.17
CA PRO A 154 24.91 29.78 -11.23
C PRO A 154 26.40 30.08 -11.05
N ALA A 155 27.20 29.80 -12.08
CA ALA A 155 28.62 30.09 -12.06
C ALA A 155 28.78 31.54 -11.63
N GLN A 156 29.29 31.76 -10.42
CA GLN A 156 29.71 33.10 -10.02
C GLN A 156 30.64 33.59 -11.11
N PRO A 157 30.41 34.79 -11.68
CA PRO A 157 31.35 35.37 -12.63
C PRO A 157 32.72 35.35 -11.97
N ALA A 158 33.68 34.68 -12.62
CA ALA A 158 35.06 34.66 -12.16
C ALA A 158 35.50 36.10 -11.94
N LYS A 159 35.93 36.43 -10.71
CA LYS A 159 36.59 37.71 -10.43
C LYS A 159 37.67 37.94 -11.50
N PRO A 160 37.72 39.12 -12.14
CA PRO A 160 38.80 39.43 -13.06
C PRO A 160 40.14 39.27 -12.34
N LYS A 161 41.05 38.48 -12.92
CA LYS A 161 42.47 38.51 -12.52
C LYS A 161 43.02 39.90 -12.88
N THR A 162 43.29 40.73 -11.89
CA THR A 162 44.13 41.91 -12.07
C THR A 162 45.52 41.47 -12.54
N ALA A 163 45.85 41.80 -13.79
CA ALA A 163 47.21 41.77 -14.29
C ALA A 163 48.00 43.00 -13.78
N PRO A 164 49.33 42.90 -13.64
CA PRO A 164 50.14 43.88 -12.92
C PRO A 164 50.45 45.12 -13.79
N GLY A 165 50.02 46.31 -13.34
CA GLY A 165 50.44 47.61 -13.88
C GLY A 165 51.32 48.31 -12.83
N VAL A 166 52.63 48.38 -13.04
CA VAL A 166 53.37 49.50 -13.65
C VAL A 166 53.16 50.81 -12.88
N LYS A 167 54.22 51.20 -12.17
CA LYS A 167 54.38 52.41 -11.37
C LYS A 167 54.55 53.63 -12.32
N PRO A 168 53.97 54.80 -12.00
CA PRO A 168 54.53 56.06 -12.49
C PRO A 168 55.85 56.41 -11.78
#